data_AF-A0A835D9B2-F1
#
_entry.id   AF-A0A835D9B2-F1
#
_cell.length_a   1.000
_cell.length_b   1.000
_cell.length_c   1.000
_cell.angle_alpha   90.00
_cell.angle_beta   90.00
_cell.angle_gamma   90.00
#
_symmetry.space_group_name_H-M   'P 1'
#
loop_
_entity.id
_entity.type
_entity.pdbx_description
1 polymer ?
#
loop_
_entity_poly.entity_id
_entity_poly.type
_entity_poly.pdbx_seq_one_letter_code
_entity_poly.pdbx_strand_id
1 'polypeptide(L)'
;MKKLQGPELIEEQDIYGRTALHYAASYLSFEVARVLIESDSSVAYIQDKDGRTPLHFAAGKGDEDVTREIIGRYPDTVDLVDKRGQNVSFLHRKEDNKDNTIKEINSNQTTVAALIATVSFAAAFQVPGGYNSNDGTATLAKKAAFQVFVVTDAIALSCSMTAVFLNFMFTLATLTRDHNPRDHNNDSKIDPSLTIMFFTILILIAVIAMFAAFVAGLYAGKRHTISRRKFKKKASVVRLIVNTMDPRLYKAVATFERVNLIKEDADGIKERADLIKEYPDLIKKHADLIKQHEDLIKERSDLIKERTDLIKQVKEENPNHLLGMTPMGNTVFHLAAKVGDWNSVEKVYDEQCESLLAMTNSKGDTALHIAIRSGHLRIVNFLVEKSISASTSIDVEQGGNQTNYILEIQNQRNNTVLHEALRHCHKDVAKVLTERVLELRCVVNEAGGSPLYLAAKGGLIEIVRQVLLESSHPYPHGWPVRGVD
;
A
#
# COMPACT_ATOMS: atom_id res chain seq x y z
N MET A 1 -2.46 28.65 -25.86
CA MET A 1 -2.97 27.82 -24.74
C MET A 1 -4.42 28.18 -24.52
N LYS A 2 -5.35 27.21 -24.47
CA LYS A 2 -6.71 27.48 -23.99
C LYS A 2 -6.59 27.81 -22.50
N LYS A 3 -6.87 29.05 -22.11
CA LYS A 3 -7.03 29.43 -20.71
C LYS A 3 -8.53 29.29 -20.42
N LEU A 4 -8.91 28.22 -19.71
CA LEU A 4 -10.30 28.00 -19.31
C LEU A 4 -10.63 28.93 -18.14
N GLN A 5 -11.80 29.57 -18.17
CA GLN A 5 -12.28 30.38 -17.05
C GLN A 5 -13.25 29.56 -16.21
N GLY A 6 -13.02 29.55 -14.89
CA GLY A 6 -13.98 29.14 -13.85
C GLY A 6 -15.00 28.06 -14.17
N PRO A 7 -16.24 28.42 -14.56
CA PRO A 7 -17.29 27.45 -14.89
C PRO A 7 -16.89 26.47 -16.01
N GLU A 8 -16.11 26.90 -17.01
CA GLU A 8 -15.60 26.02 -18.07
C GLU A 8 -14.61 24.95 -17.55
N LEU A 9 -14.01 25.16 -16.38
CA LEU A 9 -13.05 24.23 -15.77
C LEU A 9 -13.75 23.04 -15.08
N ILE A 10 -14.97 23.25 -14.57
CA ILE A 10 -15.72 22.21 -13.85
C ILE A 10 -16.34 21.21 -14.83
N GLU A 11 -16.82 21.72 -15.98
CA GLU A 11 -17.36 20.91 -17.08
C GLU A 11 -16.28 20.32 -17.99
N GLU A 12 -15.01 20.65 -17.78
CA GLU A 12 -13.91 20.18 -18.61
C GLU A 12 -13.84 18.65 -18.63
N GLN A 13 -13.78 18.09 -19.84
CA GLN A 13 -13.70 16.66 -20.07
C GLN A 13 -12.30 16.26 -20.53
N ASP A 14 -11.77 15.21 -19.91
CA ASP A 14 -10.50 14.61 -20.30
C ASP A 14 -10.59 13.82 -21.63
N ILE A 15 -9.49 13.16 -22.02
CA ILE A 15 -9.46 12.29 -23.22
C ILE A 15 -10.48 11.13 -23.18
N TYR A 16 -11.09 10.82 -22.03
CA TYR A 16 -12.13 9.82 -21.88
C TYR A 16 -13.54 10.44 -21.79
N GLY A 17 -13.68 11.77 -21.89
CA GLY A 17 -14.96 12.44 -21.70
C GLY A 17 -15.32 12.67 -20.22
N ARG A 18 -14.38 12.47 -19.29
CA ARG A 18 -14.66 12.50 -17.84
C ARG A 18 -14.34 13.85 -17.23
N THR A 19 -15.25 14.31 -16.38
CA THR A 19 -15.11 15.51 -15.56
C THR A 19 -14.49 15.20 -14.20
N ALA A 20 -14.11 16.24 -13.45
CA ALA A 20 -13.62 16.09 -12.07
C ALA A 20 -14.60 15.31 -11.16
N LEU A 21 -15.92 15.45 -11.39
CA LEU A 21 -16.94 14.73 -10.61
C LEU A 21 -16.94 13.22 -10.88
N HIS A 22 -16.65 12.77 -12.11
CA HIS A 22 -16.49 11.33 -12.41
C HIS A 22 -15.36 10.72 -11.57
N TYR A 23 -14.29 11.49 -11.37
CA TYR A 23 -13.15 11.05 -10.58
C TYR A 23 -13.44 11.13 -9.09
N ALA A 24 -14.09 12.18 -8.59
CA ALA A 24 -14.53 12.22 -7.19
C ALA A 24 -15.45 11.02 -6.85
N ALA A 25 -16.40 10.70 -7.73
CA ALA A 25 -17.30 9.55 -7.62
C ALA A 25 -16.58 8.19 -7.74
N SER A 26 -15.50 8.10 -8.52
CA SER A 26 -14.72 6.86 -8.64
C SER A 26 -13.80 6.59 -7.45
N TYR A 27 -13.48 7.61 -6.66
CA TYR A 27 -12.47 7.57 -5.61
C TYR A 27 -13.05 7.87 -4.22
N LEU A 28 -14.37 7.71 -4.02
CA LEU A 28 -15.02 7.80 -2.70
C LEU A 28 -14.81 9.15 -2.01
N SER A 29 -14.71 10.24 -2.79
CA SER A 29 -14.39 11.57 -2.29
C SER A 29 -15.65 12.40 -2.10
N PHE A 30 -16.45 12.06 -1.08
CA PHE A 30 -17.77 12.66 -0.81
C PHE A 30 -17.72 14.19 -0.72
N GLU A 31 -16.82 14.76 0.07
CA GLU A 31 -16.74 16.21 0.26
C GLU A 31 -16.39 16.94 -1.03
N VAL A 32 -15.54 16.34 -1.86
CA VAL A 32 -15.18 16.89 -3.17
C VAL A 32 -16.36 16.81 -4.13
N ALA A 33 -17.03 15.66 -4.19
CA ALA A 33 -18.21 15.47 -5.02
C ALA A 33 -19.30 16.51 -4.66
N ARG A 34 -19.54 16.70 -3.36
CA ARG A 34 -20.50 17.70 -2.86
C ARG A 34 -20.14 19.11 -3.31
N VAL A 35 -18.87 19.51 -3.17
CA VAL A 35 -18.42 20.86 -3.59
C VAL A 35 -18.52 21.06 -5.10
N LEU A 36 -18.18 20.06 -5.91
CA LEU A 36 -18.28 20.13 -7.36
C LEU A 36 -19.75 20.28 -7.80
N ILE A 37 -20.65 19.51 -7.19
CA ILE A 37 -22.11 19.57 -7.43
C ILE A 37 -22.71 20.92 -6.97
N GLU A 38 -22.27 21.45 -5.84
CA GLU A 38 -22.69 22.76 -5.33
C GLU A 38 -22.22 23.91 -6.22
N SER A 39 -21.09 23.73 -6.91
CA SER A 39 -20.53 24.73 -7.81
C SER A 39 -21.23 24.73 -9.16
N ASP A 40 -21.46 23.55 -9.74
CA ASP A 40 -22.27 23.39 -10.96
C ASP A 40 -23.08 22.10 -10.93
N SER A 41 -24.39 22.23 -11.09
CA SER A 41 -25.31 21.08 -11.15
C SER A 41 -25.24 20.30 -12.47
N SER A 42 -24.80 20.95 -13.57
CA SER A 42 -24.76 20.34 -14.91
C SER A 42 -23.85 19.11 -14.94
N VAL A 43 -22.78 19.12 -14.14
CA VAL A 43 -21.73 18.10 -14.15
C VAL A 43 -22.21 16.72 -13.70
N ALA A 44 -23.33 16.65 -12.98
CA ALA A 44 -23.98 15.38 -12.62
C ALA A 44 -24.54 14.63 -13.84
N TYR A 45 -24.82 15.34 -14.94
CA TYR A 45 -25.45 14.81 -16.16
C TYR A 45 -24.44 14.54 -17.28
N ILE A 46 -23.21 15.05 -17.17
CA ILE A 46 -22.19 14.89 -18.20
C ILE A 46 -21.83 13.41 -18.33
N GLN A 47 -21.85 12.89 -19.56
CA GLN A 47 -21.49 11.52 -19.87
C GLN A 47 -20.07 11.43 -20.43
N ASP A 48 -19.34 10.40 -20.00
CA ASP A 48 -18.06 10.04 -20.58
C ASP A 48 -18.20 9.40 -21.98
N LYS A 49 -17.08 9.04 -22.60
CA LYS A 49 -17.07 8.39 -23.92
C LYS A 49 -17.76 7.03 -23.95
N ASP A 50 -18.01 6.40 -22.81
CA ASP A 50 -18.79 5.16 -22.69
C ASP A 50 -20.26 5.43 -22.38
N GLY A 51 -20.70 6.70 -22.32
CA GLY A 51 -22.06 7.10 -21.94
C GLY A 51 -22.29 7.09 -20.43
N ARG A 52 -21.24 6.94 -19.61
CA ARG A 52 -21.39 6.81 -18.16
C ARG A 52 -21.36 8.17 -17.51
N THR A 53 -22.31 8.42 -16.61
CA THR A 53 -22.36 9.62 -15.75
C THR A 53 -21.53 9.41 -14.48
N PRO A 54 -21.23 10.46 -13.69
CA PRO A 54 -20.57 10.29 -12.40
C PRO A 54 -21.30 9.32 -11.46
N LEU A 55 -22.63 9.27 -11.53
CA LEU A 55 -23.44 8.33 -10.75
C LEU A 55 -23.16 6.86 -11.11
N HIS A 56 -22.90 6.55 -12.39
CA HIS A 56 -22.47 5.20 -12.79
C HIS A 56 -21.13 4.81 -12.17
N PHE A 57 -20.21 5.77 -11.99
CA PHE A 57 -18.94 5.54 -11.32
C PHE A 57 -19.12 5.31 -9.83
N ALA A 58 -19.90 6.16 -9.14
CA ALA A 58 -20.20 6.01 -7.72
C ALA A 58 -20.84 4.66 -7.42
N ALA A 59 -21.92 4.31 -8.14
CA ALA A 59 -22.62 3.04 -7.95
C ALA A 59 -21.76 1.82 -8.32
N GLY A 60 -20.96 1.91 -9.40
CA GLY A 60 -20.03 0.85 -9.78
C GLY A 60 -18.86 0.66 -8.81
N LYS A 61 -18.63 1.61 -7.90
CA LYS A 61 -17.64 1.53 -6.82
C LYS A 61 -18.25 1.20 -5.46
N GLY A 62 -19.57 1.15 -5.35
CA GLY A 62 -20.28 1.00 -4.06
C GLY A 62 -20.19 2.24 -3.17
N ASP A 63 -20.00 3.42 -3.74
CA ASP A 63 -19.95 4.69 -2.99
C ASP A 63 -21.37 5.14 -2.64
N GLU A 64 -21.87 4.71 -1.48
CA GLU A 64 -23.22 5.04 -1.02
C GLU A 64 -23.41 6.54 -0.76
N ASP A 65 -22.38 7.23 -0.28
CA ASP A 65 -22.46 8.63 0.12
C ASP A 65 -22.61 9.54 -1.10
N VAL A 66 -21.74 9.39 -2.10
CA VAL A 66 -21.85 10.16 -3.35
C VAL A 66 -23.08 9.74 -4.15
N THR A 67 -23.42 8.45 -4.16
CA THR A 67 -24.65 7.96 -4.82
C THR A 67 -25.89 8.62 -4.23
N ARG A 68 -25.99 8.67 -2.89
CA ARG A 68 -27.12 9.28 -2.18
C ARG A 68 -27.19 10.78 -2.39
N GLU A 69 -26.05 11.47 -2.40
CA GLU A 69 -26.00 12.92 -2.65
C GLU A 69 -26.48 13.25 -4.06
N ILE A 70 -25.97 12.55 -5.08
CA ILE A 70 -26.36 12.78 -6.48
C ILE A 70 -27.85 12.45 -6.68
N ILE A 71 -28.32 11.29 -6.21
CA ILE A 71 -29.73 10.88 -6.36
C ILE A 71 -30.67 11.81 -5.58
N GLY A 72 -30.27 12.23 -4.38
CA GLY A 72 -31.06 13.10 -3.53
C GLY A 72 -31.30 14.49 -4.15
N ARG A 73 -30.31 15.01 -4.89
CA ARG A 73 -30.44 16.29 -5.61
C ARG A 73 -30.99 16.14 -7.03
N TYR A 74 -30.65 15.05 -7.71
CA TYR A 74 -30.93 14.83 -9.14
C TYR A 74 -31.43 13.40 -9.40
N PRO A 75 -32.68 13.08 -9.03
CA PRO A 75 -33.21 11.72 -9.14
C PRO A 75 -33.25 11.20 -10.58
N ASP A 76 -33.47 12.09 -11.56
CA ASP A 76 -33.56 11.73 -12.98
C ASP A 76 -32.24 11.16 -13.55
N THR A 77 -31.11 11.38 -12.86
CA THR A 77 -29.81 10.83 -13.27
C THR A 77 -29.76 9.29 -13.20
N VAL A 78 -30.66 8.67 -12.43
CA VAL A 78 -30.76 7.21 -12.29
C VAL A 78 -31.22 6.53 -13.58
N ASP A 79 -32.02 7.22 -14.39
CA ASP A 79 -32.58 6.70 -15.65
C ASP A 79 -31.60 6.84 -16.83
N LEU A 80 -30.52 7.59 -16.65
CA LEU A 80 -29.48 7.71 -17.67
C LEU A 80 -28.78 6.36 -17.84
N VAL A 81 -28.55 5.99 -19.10
CA VAL A 81 -27.92 4.73 -19.48
C VAL A 81 -26.59 4.95 -20.17
N ASP A 82 -25.65 4.04 -19.92
CA ASP A 82 -24.41 3.97 -20.69
C ASP A 82 -24.64 3.46 -22.12
N LYS A 83 -23.58 3.43 -22.95
CA LYS A 83 -23.66 2.92 -24.33
C LYS A 83 -24.06 1.45 -24.44
N ARG A 84 -24.08 0.70 -23.33
CA ARG A 84 -24.54 -0.70 -23.26
C ARG A 84 -26.00 -0.80 -22.84
N GLY A 85 -26.68 0.34 -22.64
CA GLY A 85 -28.04 0.39 -22.13
C GLY A 85 -28.14 0.06 -20.63
N GLN A 86 -27.04 0.14 -19.89
CA GLN A 86 -27.02 -0.16 -18.46
C GLN A 86 -27.26 1.12 -17.67
N ASN A 87 -28.27 1.11 -16.81
CA ASN A 87 -28.50 2.16 -15.83
C ASN A 87 -27.75 1.88 -14.52
N VAL A 88 -27.79 2.85 -13.62
CA VAL A 88 -27.11 2.80 -12.31
C VAL A 88 -27.60 1.62 -11.46
N SER A 89 -28.91 1.33 -11.48
CA SER A 89 -29.50 0.22 -10.73
C SER A 89 -28.93 -1.15 -11.15
N PHE A 90 -28.65 -1.34 -12.44
CA PHE A 90 -28.00 -2.55 -12.93
C PHE A 90 -26.58 -2.71 -12.37
N LEU A 91 -25.81 -1.62 -12.28
CA LEU A 91 -24.46 -1.65 -11.72
C LEU A 91 -24.45 -1.92 -10.22
N HIS A 92 -25.35 -1.27 -9.47
CA HIS A 92 -25.48 -1.49 -8.02
C HIS A 92 -25.85 -2.95 -7.72
N ARG A 93 -26.86 -3.49 -8.40
CA ARG A 93 -27.26 -4.90 -8.27
C ARG A 93 -26.12 -5.87 -8.58
N LYS A 94 -25.25 -5.53 -9.55
CA LYS A 94 -24.10 -6.36 -9.90
C LYS A 94 -23.05 -6.38 -8.79
N GLU A 95 -22.81 -5.25 -8.12
CA GLU A 95 -21.85 -5.17 -7.03
C GLU A 95 -22.39 -5.83 -5.76
N ASP A 96 -23.65 -5.60 -5.41
CA ASP A 96 -24.33 -6.30 -4.31
C ASP A 96 -24.29 -7.82 -4.49
N ASN A 97 -24.50 -8.29 -5.72
CA ASN A 97 -24.45 -9.71 -6.02
C ASN A 97 -23.03 -10.28 -5.82
N LYS A 98 -21.97 -9.54 -6.18
CA LYS A 98 -20.59 -9.98 -5.93
C LYS A 98 -20.31 -10.07 -4.42
N ASP A 99 -20.69 -9.05 -3.66
CA ASP A 99 -20.46 -9.02 -2.21
C ASP A 99 -21.23 -10.12 -1.49
N ASN A 100 -22.48 -10.37 -1.89
CA ASN A 100 -23.26 -11.49 -1.38
C ASN A 100 -22.63 -12.83 -1.75
N THR A 101 -22.19 -12.99 -3.00
CA THR A 101 -21.49 -14.21 -3.46
C THR A 101 -20.21 -14.45 -2.63
N ILE A 102 -19.44 -13.41 -2.34
CA ILE A 102 -18.23 -13.50 -1.52
C ILE A 102 -18.56 -13.92 -0.08
N LYS A 103 -19.59 -13.31 0.53
CA LYS A 103 -20.06 -13.67 1.87
C LYS A 103 -20.54 -15.12 1.94
N GLU A 104 -21.28 -15.58 0.94
CA GLU A 104 -21.73 -16.97 0.84
C GLU A 104 -20.55 -17.95 0.72
N ILE A 105 -19.57 -17.64 -0.13
CA ILE A 105 -18.36 -18.46 -0.28
C ILE A 105 -17.60 -18.55 1.05
N ASN A 106 -17.42 -17.43 1.75
CA ASN A 106 -16.72 -17.39 3.03
C ASN A 106 -17.45 -18.17 4.13
N SER A 107 -18.78 -18.06 4.18
CA SER A 107 -19.62 -18.82 5.10
C SER A 107 -19.46 -20.33 4.86
N ASN A 108 -19.64 -20.76 3.61
CA ASN A 108 -19.52 -22.17 3.21
C ASN A 108 -18.12 -22.73 3.52
N GLN A 109 -17.07 -21.97 3.25
CA GLN A 109 -15.69 -22.36 3.55
C GLN A 109 -15.44 -22.55 5.05
N THR A 110 -15.97 -21.66 5.88
CA THR A 110 -15.85 -21.76 7.35
C THR A 110 -16.54 -23.01 7.86
N THR A 111 -17.74 -23.31 7.35
CA THR A 111 -18.48 -24.51 7.71
C THR A 111 -17.70 -25.77 7.32
N VAL A 112 -17.15 -25.83 6.10
CA VAL A 112 -16.32 -26.96 5.65
C VAL A 112 -15.07 -27.12 6.52
N ALA A 113 -14.34 -26.03 6.80
CA ALA A 113 -13.14 -26.07 7.64
C ALA A 113 -13.46 -26.52 9.07
N ALA A 114 -14.55 -26.03 9.67
CA ALA A 114 -14.99 -26.46 11.00
C ALA A 114 -15.39 -27.94 11.05
N LEU A 115 -16.08 -28.44 10.02
CA LEU A 115 -16.40 -29.87 9.88
C LEU A 115 -15.12 -30.71 9.77
N ILE A 116 -14.11 -30.26 9.01
CA ILE A 116 -12.84 -30.98 8.91
C ILE A 116 -12.10 -30.99 10.26
N ALA A 117 -12.01 -29.84 10.92
CA ALA A 117 -11.35 -29.73 12.22
C ALA A 117 -12.02 -30.63 13.26
N THR A 118 -13.35 -30.68 13.31
CA THR A 118 -14.09 -31.54 14.26
C THR A 118 -13.90 -33.02 13.98
N VAL A 119 -13.95 -33.45 12.71
CA VAL A 119 -13.73 -34.85 12.32
C VAL A 119 -12.30 -35.29 12.63
N SER A 120 -11.30 -34.48 12.27
CA SER A 120 -9.89 -34.79 12.57
C SER A 120 -9.59 -34.77 14.07
N PHE A 121 -10.15 -33.82 14.81
CA PHE A 121 -10.03 -33.82 16.27
C PHE A 121 -10.61 -35.08 16.90
N ALA A 122 -11.77 -35.56 16.43
CA ALA A 122 -12.33 -36.83 16.91
C ALA A 122 -11.46 -38.04 16.55
N ALA A 123 -10.88 -38.03 15.33
CA ALA A 123 -9.99 -39.10 14.85
C ALA A 123 -8.70 -39.22 15.69
N ALA A 124 -8.20 -38.11 16.25
CA ALA A 124 -7.05 -38.12 17.15
C ALA A 124 -7.25 -38.96 18.43
N PHE A 125 -8.49 -39.07 18.93
CA PHE A 125 -8.84 -39.87 20.12
C PHE A 125 -9.47 -41.22 19.78
N GLN A 126 -9.95 -41.41 18.56
CA GLN A 126 -10.55 -42.67 18.09
C GLN A 126 -9.60 -43.39 17.14
N VAL A 127 -8.38 -43.65 17.62
CA VAL A 127 -7.32 -44.21 16.79
C VAL A 127 -7.65 -45.63 16.30
N PRO A 128 -7.42 -45.95 15.00
CA PRO A 128 -7.67 -47.27 14.45
C PRO A 128 -6.87 -48.34 15.19
N GLY A 129 -7.53 -49.42 15.61
CA GLY A 129 -6.92 -50.54 16.33
C GLY A 129 -6.87 -50.39 17.85
N GLY A 130 -7.33 -49.27 18.41
CA GLY A 130 -7.50 -49.06 19.85
C GLY A 130 -6.19 -48.86 20.62
N TYR A 131 -6.34 -48.83 21.95
CA TYR A 131 -5.25 -48.58 22.89
C TYR A 131 -4.81 -49.87 23.58
N ASN A 132 -3.51 -49.98 23.85
CA ASN A 132 -2.97 -51.02 24.71
C ASN A 132 -3.35 -50.73 26.17
N SER A 133 -3.95 -51.70 26.85
CA SER A 133 -4.45 -51.57 28.23
C SER A 133 -3.38 -51.25 29.28
N ASN A 134 -2.11 -51.51 28.97
CA ASN A 134 -1.01 -51.37 29.94
C ASN A 134 -0.38 -49.97 29.93
N ASP A 135 -0.18 -49.39 28.74
CA ASP A 135 0.62 -48.17 28.57
C ASP A 135 -0.17 -47.02 27.90
N GLY A 136 -1.44 -47.24 27.55
CA GLY A 136 -2.27 -46.27 26.82
C GLY A 136 -1.77 -45.96 25.40
N THR A 137 -0.77 -46.69 24.89
CA THR A 137 -0.21 -46.49 23.54
C THR A 137 -1.09 -47.15 22.47
N ALA A 138 -1.20 -46.53 21.30
CA ALA A 138 -1.97 -47.10 20.19
C ALA A 138 -1.38 -48.46 19.75
N THR A 139 -2.22 -49.49 19.66
CA THR A 139 -1.78 -50.87 19.34
C THR A 139 -1.10 -50.99 17.97
N LEU A 140 -1.42 -50.07 17.05
CA LEU A 140 -0.90 -50.03 15.69
C LEU A 140 0.25 -49.02 15.49
N ALA A 141 0.77 -48.40 16.54
CA ALA A 141 1.76 -47.31 16.46
C ALA A 141 2.99 -47.59 15.57
N LYS A 142 3.39 -48.86 15.43
CA LYS A 142 4.56 -49.28 14.62
C LYS A 142 4.23 -49.61 13.15
N LYS A 143 2.96 -49.55 12.73
CA LYS A 143 2.56 -49.83 11.35
C LYS A 143 2.67 -48.56 10.50
N ALA A 144 3.26 -48.68 9.30
CA ALA A 144 3.38 -47.57 8.37
C ALA A 144 2.05 -46.87 8.05
N ALA A 145 0.98 -47.64 7.81
CA ALA A 145 -0.36 -47.08 7.56
C ALA A 145 -0.92 -46.27 8.73
N PHE A 146 -0.58 -46.64 9.97
CA PHE A 146 -0.97 -45.87 11.16
C PHE A 146 -0.20 -44.56 11.26
N GLN A 147 1.09 -44.56 10.92
CA GLN A 147 1.90 -43.33 10.91
C GLN A 147 1.42 -42.34 9.84
N VAL A 148 1.08 -42.83 8.64
CA VAL A 148 0.49 -42.02 7.58
C VAL A 148 -0.85 -41.41 8.02
N PHE A 149 -1.70 -42.21 8.67
CA PHE A 149 -2.96 -41.73 9.25
C PHE A 149 -2.76 -40.55 10.21
N VAL A 150 -1.88 -40.69 11.20
CA VAL A 150 -1.64 -39.64 12.21
C VAL A 150 -1.07 -38.35 11.57
N VAL A 151 -0.12 -38.48 10.65
CA VAL A 151 0.51 -37.30 10.01
C VAL A 151 -0.49 -36.56 9.13
N THR A 152 -1.25 -37.28 8.30
CA THR A 152 -2.24 -36.67 7.40
C THR A 152 -3.41 -36.05 8.16
N ASP A 153 -3.84 -36.67 9.26
CA ASP A 153 -4.87 -36.11 10.14
C ASP A 153 -4.40 -34.82 10.85
N ALA A 154 -3.15 -34.78 11.32
CA ALA A 154 -2.57 -33.57 11.90
C ALA A 154 -2.43 -32.42 10.87
N ILE A 155 -2.11 -32.74 9.60
CA ILE A 155 -2.07 -31.76 8.51
C ILE A 155 -3.49 -31.23 8.24
N ALA A 156 -4.50 -32.10 8.18
CA ALA A 156 -5.89 -31.70 7.97
C ALA A 156 -6.39 -30.78 9.09
N LEU A 157 -6.09 -31.12 10.35
CA LEU A 157 -6.45 -30.34 11.52
C LEU A 157 -5.77 -28.97 11.55
N SER A 158 -4.45 -28.92 11.34
CA SER A 158 -3.69 -27.66 11.36
C SER A 158 -4.15 -26.70 10.27
N CYS A 159 -4.27 -27.17 9.02
CA CYS A 159 -4.73 -26.35 7.90
C CYS A 159 -6.15 -25.80 8.13
N SER A 160 -7.06 -26.62 8.66
CA SER A 160 -8.45 -26.22 8.92
C SER A 160 -8.57 -25.24 10.08
N MET A 161 -7.82 -25.45 11.16
CA MET A 161 -7.82 -24.53 12.31
C MET A 161 -7.23 -23.17 11.92
N THR A 162 -6.15 -23.16 11.14
CA THR A 162 -5.58 -21.92 10.58
C THR A 162 -6.57 -21.20 9.67
N ALA A 163 -7.30 -21.93 8.80
CA ALA A 163 -8.32 -21.32 7.94
C ALA A 163 -9.46 -20.67 8.74
N VAL A 164 -9.98 -21.34 9.78
CA VAL A 164 -11.01 -20.79 10.67
C VAL A 164 -10.51 -19.56 11.41
N PHE A 165 -9.30 -19.63 11.98
CA PHE A 165 -8.72 -18.51 12.71
C PHE A 165 -8.51 -17.28 11.82
N LEU A 166 -7.94 -17.47 10.62
CA LEU A 166 -7.72 -16.36 9.70
C LEU A 166 -9.03 -15.76 9.19
N ASN A 167 -10.07 -16.55 8.99
CA ASN A 167 -11.38 -16.01 8.61
C ASN A 167 -12.05 -15.24 9.76
N PHE A 168 -11.90 -15.71 10.99
CA PHE A 168 -12.34 -14.95 12.17
C PHE A 168 -11.62 -13.59 12.26
N MET A 169 -10.29 -13.59 12.07
CA MET A 169 -9.51 -12.35 12.04
C MET A 169 -9.90 -11.43 10.88
N PHE A 170 -10.16 -11.98 9.69
CA PHE A 170 -10.64 -11.21 8.54
C PHE A 170 -12.01 -10.58 8.82
N THR A 171 -12.96 -11.37 9.33
CA THR A 171 -14.30 -10.87 9.70
C THR A 171 -14.19 -9.78 10.77
N LEU A 172 -13.36 -10.00 11.79
CA LEU A 172 -13.12 -9.01 12.83
C LEU A 172 -12.51 -7.71 12.26
N ALA A 173 -11.55 -7.82 11.35
CA ALA A 173 -10.95 -6.67 10.66
C ALA A 173 -11.97 -5.91 9.79
N THR A 174 -12.92 -6.61 9.15
CA THR A 174 -14.00 -5.95 8.41
C THR A 174 -14.99 -5.23 9.31
N LEU A 175 -15.32 -5.82 10.48
CA LEU A 175 -16.24 -5.20 11.44
C LEU A 175 -15.63 -3.97 12.14
N THR A 176 -14.34 -4.00 12.46
CA THR A 176 -13.66 -2.84 13.07
C THR A 176 -13.43 -1.69 12.09
N ARG A 177 -13.41 -1.98 10.78
CA ARG A 177 -13.30 -0.96 9.72
C ARG A 177 -14.54 -0.10 9.59
N ASP A 178 -15.73 -0.64 9.88
CA ASP A 178 -17.02 0.04 9.72
C ASP A 178 -17.29 1.11 10.80
N HIS A 179 -16.52 1.12 11.90
CA HIS A 179 -16.69 2.07 13.01
C HIS A 179 -15.73 3.26 13.01
N ASN A 180 -14.77 3.36 12.07
CA ASN A 180 -13.86 4.51 11.98
C ASN A 180 -13.78 5.08 10.55
N PRO A 181 -14.67 6.01 10.17
CA PRO A 181 -14.71 6.60 8.83
C PRO A 181 -13.56 7.59 8.52
N ARG A 182 -12.50 7.65 9.33
CA ARG A 182 -11.48 8.72 9.25
C ARG A 182 -10.09 8.34 8.75
N ASP A 183 -9.79 7.07 8.50
CA ASP A 183 -8.46 6.65 8.01
C ASP A 183 -8.57 5.87 6.68
N HIS A 184 -8.70 6.60 5.58
CA HIS A 184 -8.59 6.08 4.21
C HIS A 184 -7.21 6.30 3.57
N ASN A 185 -6.22 6.79 4.33
CA ASN A 185 -4.90 7.17 3.81
C ASN A 185 -3.84 6.04 3.82
N ASN A 186 -4.16 4.81 4.18
CA ASN A 186 -3.20 3.70 4.10
C ASN A 186 -3.58 2.67 3.02
N ASP A 187 -2.81 2.71 1.93
CA ASP A 187 -2.84 1.84 0.74
C ASP A 187 -2.35 0.40 1.00
N SER A 188 -2.89 -0.26 2.03
CA SER A 188 -2.82 -1.73 2.14
C SER A 188 -4.22 -2.32 2.14
N LYS A 189 -4.99 -2.01 1.07
CA LYS A 189 -6.17 -2.81 0.73
C LYS A 189 -5.68 -4.22 0.40
N ILE A 190 -5.74 -5.12 1.37
CA ILE A 190 -5.65 -6.54 1.10
C ILE A 190 -6.88 -6.86 0.27
N ASP A 191 -6.70 -7.08 -1.03
CA ASP A 191 -7.80 -7.42 -1.93
C ASP A 191 -8.56 -8.64 -1.39
N PRO A 192 -9.86 -8.51 -1.08
CA PRO A 192 -10.65 -9.61 -0.51
C PRO A 192 -10.57 -10.88 -1.35
N SER A 193 -10.48 -10.74 -2.68
CA SER A 193 -10.33 -11.85 -3.61
C SER A 193 -9.06 -12.68 -3.39
N LEU A 194 -7.92 -12.03 -3.12
CA LEU A 194 -6.65 -12.73 -2.92
C LEU A 194 -6.65 -13.53 -1.62
N THR A 195 -7.21 -12.93 -0.56
CA THR A 195 -7.39 -13.57 0.75
C THR A 195 -8.29 -14.82 0.64
N ILE A 196 -9.39 -14.72 -0.11
CA ILE A 196 -10.29 -15.86 -0.37
C ILE A 196 -9.57 -16.96 -1.15
N MET A 197 -8.77 -16.61 -2.17
CA MET A 197 -7.97 -17.60 -2.91
C MET A 197 -6.93 -18.31 -2.04
N PHE A 198 -6.33 -17.62 -1.09
CA PHE A 198 -5.41 -18.25 -0.14
C PHE A 198 -6.15 -19.25 0.77
N PHE A 199 -7.35 -18.90 1.25
CA PHE A 199 -8.17 -19.78 2.09
C PHE A 199 -8.68 -21.02 1.34
N THR A 200 -9.11 -20.88 0.07
CA THR A 200 -9.55 -22.02 -0.73
C THR A 200 -8.44 -23.07 -0.88
N ILE A 201 -7.19 -22.63 -1.04
CA ILE A 201 -6.04 -23.53 -1.15
C ILE A 201 -5.80 -24.30 0.16
N LEU A 202 -5.85 -23.62 1.31
CA LEU A 202 -5.70 -24.28 2.62
C LEU A 202 -6.78 -25.34 2.86
N ILE A 203 -8.03 -25.03 2.54
CA ILE A 203 -9.15 -25.98 2.68
C ILE A 203 -8.98 -27.15 1.71
N LEU A 204 -8.55 -26.92 0.47
CA LEU A 204 -8.30 -27.99 -0.50
C LEU A 204 -7.23 -28.97 0.01
N ILE A 205 -6.14 -28.45 0.58
CA ILE A 205 -5.08 -29.27 1.21
C ILE A 205 -5.68 -30.08 2.36
N ALA A 206 -6.49 -29.45 3.21
CA ALA A 206 -7.12 -30.13 4.34
C ALA A 206 -8.07 -31.26 3.91
N VAL A 207 -8.87 -31.06 2.86
CA VAL A 207 -9.77 -32.09 2.31
C VAL A 207 -8.99 -33.28 1.76
N ILE A 208 -7.91 -33.04 1.00
CA ILE A 208 -7.05 -34.10 0.44
C ILE A 208 -6.38 -34.88 1.58
N ALA A 209 -5.85 -34.17 2.58
CA ALA A 209 -5.20 -34.77 3.74
C ALA A 209 -6.19 -35.63 4.55
N MET A 210 -7.42 -35.15 4.77
CA MET A 210 -8.46 -35.93 5.45
C MET A 210 -8.81 -37.20 4.67
N PHE A 211 -8.96 -37.11 3.35
CA PHE A 211 -9.25 -38.29 2.55
C PHE A 211 -8.13 -39.35 2.65
N ALA A 212 -6.88 -38.90 2.62
CA ALA A 212 -5.72 -39.79 2.83
C ALA A 212 -5.73 -40.42 4.24
N ALA A 213 -6.07 -39.65 5.28
CA ALA A 213 -6.21 -40.16 6.63
C ALA A 213 -7.30 -41.24 6.69
N PHE A 214 -8.47 -41.01 6.09
CA PHE A 214 -9.57 -41.98 6.07
C PHE A 214 -9.15 -43.32 5.43
N VAL A 215 -8.49 -43.28 4.26
CA VAL A 215 -7.99 -44.49 3.57
C VAL A 215 -6.94 -45.23 4.41
N ALA A 216 -6.00 -44.48 4.99
CA ALA A 216 -4.94 -45.05 5.83
C ALA A 216 -5.50 -45.68 7.11
N GLY A 217 -6.51 -45.06 7.73
CA GLY A 217 -7.22 -45.56 8.91
C GLY A 217 -7.95 -46.87 8.63
N LEU A 218 -8.67 -46.96 7.51
CA LEU A 218 -9.32 -48.19 7.05
C LEU A 218 -8.31 -49.33 6.83
N TYR A 219 -7.18 -49.02 6.19
CA TYR A 219 -6.13 -50.01 5.93
C TYR A 219 -5.44 -50.48 7.23
N ALA A 220 -5.24 -49.58 8.19
CA ALA A 220 -4.71 -49.92 9.50
C ALA A 220 -5.66 -50.86 10.28
N GLY A 221 -6.98 -50.64 10.16
CA GLY A 221 -8.03 -51.39 10.86
C GLY A 221 -8.28 -52.82 10.37
N LYS A 222 -7.95 -53.18 9.11
CA LYS A 222 -8.15 -54.54 8.61
C LYS A 222 -7.22 -55.56 9.28
N ARG A 223 -7.80 -56.48 10.07
CA ARG A 223 -7.14 -57.68 10.62
C ARG A 223 -7.23 -58.85 9.62
N HIS A 224 -6.11 -59.26 9.03
CA HIS A 224 -5.52 -60.62 9.07
C HIS A 224 -4.57 -60.95 7.90
N THR A 225 -3.61 -61.83 8.21
CA THR A 225 -2.81 -62.71 7.32
C THR A 225 -1.82 -62.06 6.33
N ILE A 226 -0.53 -61.95 6.73
CA ILE A 226 0.64 -62.50 6.00
C ILE A 226 1.92 -62.32 6.88
N SER A 227 2.48 -63.47 7.26
CA SER A 227 3.88 -63.78 7.63
C SER A 227 4.69 -62.87 8.58
N ARG A 228 4.58 -63.15 9.88
CA ARG A 228 5.51 -62.74 10.96
C ARG A 228 6.70 -63.70 11.12
N ARG A 229 7.45 -64.04 10.05
CA ARG A 229 8.61 -64.96 10.18
C ARG A 229 10.01 -64.33 10.15
N LYS A 230 10.14 -63.02 9.88
CA LYS A 230 11.43 -62.33 10.02
C LYS A 230 11.23 -61.11 10.92
N PHE A 231 11.45 -61.25 12.23
CA PHE A 231 11.85 -60.14 13.14
C PHE A 231 11.99 -60.57 14.62
N LYS A 232 11.81 -61.85 14.95
CA LYS A 232 11.87 -62.40 16.33
C LYS A 232 13.28 -62.47 16.96
N LYS A 233 14.29 -61.73 16.47
CA LYS A 233 15.68 -61.83 16.97
C LYS A 233 16.29 -60.58 17.64
N LYS A 234 15.53 -59.51 17.93
CA LYS A 234 16.11 -58.31 18.60
C LYS A 234 15.48 -57.87 19.93
N ALA A 235 14.54 -58.62 20.50
CA ALA A 235 13.84 -58.20 21.75
C ALA A 235 14.13 -59.05 22.99
N SER A 236 15.08 -60.01 22.92
CA SER A 236 15.43 -60.89 24.05
C SER A 236 16.58 -60.38 24.91
N VAL A 237 17.30 -59.33 24.49
CA VAL A 237 18.45 -58.78 25.25
C VAL A 237 18.00 -57.74 26.28
N VAL A 238 17.00 -56.93 25.95
CA VAL A 238 16.53 -55.82 26.81
C VAL A 238 15.78 -56.34 28.04
N ARG A 239 15.10 -57.49 27.91
CA ARG A 239 14.31 -58.09 29.00
C ARG A 239 15.16 -58.77 30.08
N LEU A 240 16.44 -59.04 29.79
CA LEU A 240 17.38 -59.65 30.72
C LEU A 240 18.05 -58.60 31.65
N ILE A 241 18.07 -57.33 31.25
CA ILE A 241 18.73 -56.24 31.99
C ILE A 241 17.81 -55.63 33.06
N VAL A 242 16.49 -55.71 32.86
CA VAL A 242 15.50 -55.05 33.74
C VAL A 242 15.19 -55.86 35.01
N ASN A 243 15.41 -57.18 35.00
CA ASN A 243 15.01 -58.05 36.12
C ASN A 243 16.11 -58.28 37.18
N THR A 244 17.18 -57.49 37.18
CA THR A 244 18.29 -57.58 38.15
C THR A 244 18.56 -56.24 38.84
N MET A 245 17.52 -55.48 39.22
CA MET A 245 17.69 -54.27 40.02
C MET A 245 17.20 -54.48 41.47
N ASP A 246 18.17 -54.36 42.37
CA ASP A 246 18.10 -54.51 43.83
C ASP A 246 17.24 -53.40 44.47
N PRO A 247 16.44 -53.68 45.52
CA PRO A 247 15.64 -52.67 46.25
C PRO A 247 16.42 -51.46 46.79
N ARG A 248 17.75 -51.54 46.86
CA ARG A 248 18.62 -50.40 47.21
C ARG A 248 18.72 -49.34 46.08
N LEU A 249 18.49 -49.73 44.82
CA LEU A 249 18.52 -48.81 43.68
C LEU A 249 17.34 -47.84 43.67
N TYR A 250 16.17 -48.28 44.13
CA TYR A 250 14.97 -47.43 44.24
C TYR A 250 15.17 -46.28 45.24
N LYS A 251 15.91 -46.53 46.34
CA LYS A 251 16.26 -45.50 47.33
C LYS A 251 17.32 -44.52 46.80
N ALA A 252 18.21 -44.98 45.91
CA ALA A 252 19.20 -44.14 45.24
C ALA A 252 18.57 -43.25 44.14
N VAL A 253 17.56 -43.77 43.42
CA VAL A 253 16.77 -43.01 42.43
C VAL A 253 15.94 -41.92 43.12
N ALA A 254 15.37 -42.19 44.31
CA ALA A 254 14.66 -41.18 45.10
C ALA A 254 15.58 -40.05 45.63
N THR A 255 16.86 -40.33 45.90
CA THR A 255 17.86 -39.26 46.17
C THR A 255 18.35 -38.58 44.89
N PHE A 256 18.34 -39.27 43.75
CA PHE A 256 18.69 -38.70 42.44
C PHE A 256 17.63 -37.73 41.92
N GLU A 257 16.34 -38.00 42.17
CA GLU A 257 15.23 -37.09 41.85
C GLU A 257 15.32 -35.78 42.66
N ARG A 258 15.72 -35.83 43.94
CA ARG A 258 15.99 -34.63 44.74
C ARG A 258 17.21 -33.84 44.25
N VAL A 259 18.24 -34.52 43.75
CA VAL A 259 19.41 -33.86 43.14
C VAL A 259 19.07 -33.26 41.77
N ASN A 260 18.18 -33.89 40.98
CA ASN A 260 17.70 -33.37 39.71
C ASN A 260 16.84 -32.12 39.88
N LEU A 261 15.99 -32.04 40.91
CA LEU A 261 15.26 -30.81 41.26
C LEU A 261 16.21 -29.65 41.63
N ILE A 262 17.27 -29.92 42.39
CA ILE A 262 18.31 -28.92 42.71
C ILE A 262 19.12 -28.54 41.45
N LYS A 263 19.29 -29.47 40.51
CA LYS A 263 19.96 -29.24 39.23
C LYS A 263 19.10 -28.41 38.28
N GLU A 264 17.80 -28.65 38.20
CA GLU A 264 16.87 -27.85 37.40
C GLU A 264 16.76 -26.42 37.94
N ASP A 265 16.74 -26.24 39.26
CA ASP A 265 16.81 -24.90 39.87
C ASP A 265 18.17 -24.22 39.64
N ALA A 266 19.28 -24.97 39.68
CA ALA A 266 20.62 -24.45 39.38
C ALA A 266 20.82 -24.13 37.89
N ASP A 267 20.26 -24.95 36.99
CA ASP A 267 20.29 -24.73 35.54
C ASP A 267 19.38 -23.53 35.16
N GLY A 268 18.24 -23.34 35.82
CA GLY A 268 17.41 -22.14 35.68
C GLY A 268 18.05 -20.86 36.23
N ILE A 269 18.83 -20.94 37.32
CA ILE A 269 19.64 -19.82 37.82
C ILE A 269 20.81 -19.53 36.88
N LYS A 270 21.43 -20.56 36.31
CA LYS A 270 22.51 -20.43 35.32
C LYS A 270 22.00 -19.84 34.01
N GLU A 271 20.85 -20.26 33.52
CA GLU A 271 20.19 -19.69 32.33
C GLU A 271 19.82 -18.22 32.55
N ARG A 272 19.30 -17.87 33.73
CA ARG A 272 19.07 -16.45 34.11
C ARG A 272 20.37 -15.66 34.25
N ALA A 273 21.43 -16.25 34.77
CA ALA A 273 22.75 -15.60 34.88
C ALA A 273 23.43 -15.44 33.51
N ASP A 274 23.22 -16.39 32.60
CA ASP A 274 23.70 -16.35 31.21
C ASP A 274 22.90 -15.31 30.40
N LEU A 275 21.58 -15.20 30.61
CA LEU A 275 20.76 -14.08 30.10
C LEU A 275 21.25 -12.73 30.65
N ILE A 276 21.57 -12.64 31.94
CA ILE A 276 22.13 -11.41 32.55
C ILE A 276 23.52 -11.07 31.99
N LYS A 277 24.33 -12.07 31.60
CA LYS A 277 25.62 -11.87 30.91
C LYS A 277 25.46 -11.47 29.44
N GLU A 278 24.39 -11.92 28.78
CA GLU A 278 24.08 -11.57 27.39
C GLU A 278 23.64 -10.10 27.24
N TYR A 279 23.06 -9.50 28.29
CA TYR A 279 22.70 -8.07 28.31
C TYR A 279 23.91 -7.13 28.08
N PRO A 280 25.03 -7.23 28.82
CA PRO A 280 26.27 -6.49 28.53
C PRO A 280 26.80 -6.65 27.11
N ASP A 281 26.76 -7.88 26.57
CA ASP A 281 27.22 -8.17 25.20
C ASP A 281 26.28 -7.55 24.16
N LEU A 282 24.98 -7.56 24.40
CA LEU A 282 23.98 -6.92 23.55
C LEU A 282 24.09 -5.39 23.60
N ILE A 283 24.34 -4.82 24.79
CA ILE A 283 24.61 -3.38 24.97
C ILE A 283 25.89 -2.99 24.24
N LYS A 284 26.95 -3.78 24.36
CA LYS A 284 28.20 -3.55 23.63
C LYS A 284 28.00 -3.63 22.13
N LYS A 285 27.24 -4.62 21.64
CA LYS A 285 26.89 -4.76 20.22
C LYS A 285 26.08 -3.56 19.71
N HIS A 286 25.14 -3.05 20.52
CA HIS A 286 24.41 -1.82 20.20
C HIS A 286 25.33 -0.59 20.19
N ALA A 287 26.25 -0.48 21.14
CA ALA A 287 27.24 0.60 21.17
C ALA A 287 28.19 0.57 19.96
N ASP A 288 28.64 -0.62 19.56
CA ASP A 288 29.47 -0.83 18.37
C ASP A 288 28.70 -0.47 17.08
N LEU A 289 27.40 -0.84 16.99
CA LEU A 289 26.51 -0.42 15.90
C LEU A 289 26.31 1.09 15.85
N ILE A 290 26.10 1.74 17.01
CA ILE A 290 25.96 3.20 17.11
C ILE A 290 27.25 3.88 16.63
N LYS A 291 28.40 3.38 17.06
CA LYS A 291 29.70 3.89 16.62
C LYS A 291 29.93 3.68 15.12
N GLN A 292 29.55 2.53 14.58
CA GLN A 292 29.60 2.29 13.14
C GLN A 292 28.69 3.26 12.37
N HIS A 293 27.49 3.56 12.88
CA HIS A 293 26.61 4.56 12.30
C HIS A 293 27.22 5.98 12.38
N GLU A 294 27.89 6.33 13.47
CA GLU A 294 28.60 7.61 13.63
C GLU A 294 29.75 7.75 12.62
N ASP A 295 30.57 6.71 12.46
CA ASP A 295 31.67 6.68 11.49
C ASP A 295 31.15 6.84 10.05
N LEU A 296 30.06 6.14 9.70
CA LEU A 296 29.39 6.27 8.40
C LEU A 296 28.79 7.66 8.16
N ILE A 297 28.25 8.31 9.20
CA ILE A 297 27.75 9.68 9.13
C ILE A 297 28.90 10.65 8.85
N LYS A 298 30.04 10.44 9.51
CA LYS A 298 31.24 11.27 9.33
C LYS A 298 31.82 11.12 7.92
N GLU A 299 31.98 9.89 7.43
CA GLU A 299 32.41 9.62 6.05
C GLU A 299 31.49 10.29 5.03
N ARG A 300 30.17 10.18 5.23
CA ARG A 300 29.19 10.84 4.36
C ARG A 300 29.30 12.37 4.42
N SER A 301 29.56 12.94 5.59
CA SER A 301 29.80 14.39 5.76
C SER A 301 31.04 14.85 4.99
N ASP A 302 32.14 14.10 5.07
CA ASP A 302 33.39 14.43 4.39
C ASP A 302 33.22 14.36 2.86
N LEU A 303 32.50 13.36 2.34
CA LEU A 303 32.17 13.25 0.91
C LEU A 303 31.27 14.40 0.42
N ILE A 304 30.31 14.85 1.24
CA ILE A 304 29.48 16.02 0.90
C ILE A 304 30.35 17.27 0.82
N LYS A 305 31.29 17.44 1.76
CA LYS A 305 32.20 18.58 1.77
C LYS A 305 33.08 18.58 0.52
N GLU A 306 33.72 17.46 0.20
CA GLU A 306 34.53 17.27 -1.02
C GLU A 306 33.72 17.59 -2.27
N ARG A 307 32.50 17.06 -2.40
CA ARG A 307 31.62 17.36 -3.53
C ARG A 307 31.33 18.86 -3.65
N THR A 308 31.08 19.54 -2.53
CA THR A 308 30.81 20.97 -2.57
C THR A 308 32.04 21.82 -2.89
N ASP A 309 33.24 21.36 -2.53
CA ASP A 309 34.49 22.05 -2.86
C ASP A 309 34.85 21.84 -4.35
N LEU A 310 34.58 20.66 -4.91
CA LEU A 310 34.69 20.41 -6.35
C LEU A 310 33.76 21.30 -7.18
N ILE A 311 32.52 21.52 -6.74
CA ILE A 311 31.58 22.43 -7.43
C ILE A 311 32.15 23.85 -7.50
N LYS A 312 32.77 24.33 -6.41
CA LYS A 312 33.44 25.64 -6.37
C LYS A 312 34.62 25.70 -7.34
N GLN A 313 35.48 24.68 -7.32
CA GLN A 313 36.66 24.62 -8.18
C GLN A 313 36.27 24.61 -9.67
N VAL A 314 35.30 23.79 -10.06
CA VAL A 314 34.81 23.71 -11.46
C VAL A 314 34.28 25.05 -11.94
N LYS A 315 33.66 25.83 -11.06
CA LYS A 315 33.20 27.19 -11.37
C LYS A 315 34.35 28.19 -11.51
N GLU A 316 35.31 28.18 -10.59
CA GLU A 316 36.49 29.07 -10.63
C GLU A 316 37.29 28.88 -11.93
N GLU A 317 37.32 27.65 -12.45
CA GLU A 317 37.93 27.34 -13.73
C GLU A 317 37.09 27.82 -14.92
N ASN A 318 35.78 27.55 -14.94
CA ASN A 318 34.86 28.08 -15.96
C ASN A 318 33.38 27.97 -15.53
N PRO A 319 32.64 29.09 -15.36
CA PRO A 319 31.23 29.06 -14.94
C PRO A 319 30.31 28.35 -15.95
N ASN A 320 30.68 28.29 -17.23
CA ASN A 320 29.90 27.60 -18.26
C ASN A 320 29.91 26.06 -18.09
N HIS A 321 30.85 25.48 -17.33
CA HIS A 321 30.85 24.05 -17.04
C HIS A 321 29.65 23.60 -16.18
N LEU A 322 29.10 24.50 -15.36
CA LEU A 322 27.89 24.22 -14.57
C LEU A 322 26.61 24.17 -15.42
N LEU A 323 26.65 24.74 -16.63
CA LEU A 323 25.59 24.61 -17.64
C LEU A 323 25.67 23.28 -18.40
N GLY A 324 26.70 22.47 -18.15
CA GLY A 324 26.89 21.16 -18.75
C GLY A 324 25.69 20.23 -18.50
N MET A 325 25.24 19.56 -19.56
CA MET A 325 24.11 18.65 -19.52
C MET A 325 24.59 17.20 -19.67
N THR A 326 23.97 16.30 -18.92
CA THR A 326 24.10 14.86 -19.16
C THR A 326 23.49 14.47 -20.52
N PRO A 327 23.75 13.26 -21.07
CA PRO A 327 23.10 12.79 -22.30
C PRO A 327 21.56 12.79 -22.25
N MET A 328 20.99 12.74 -21.03
CA MET A 328 19.56 12.82 -20.79
C MET A 328 19.06 14.26 -20.60
N GLY A 329 19.91 15.26 -20.83
CA GLY A 329 19.61 16.68 -20.67
C GLY A 329 19.54 17.17 -19.21
N ASN A 330 19.92 16.36 -18.22
CA ASN A 330 19.90 16.83 -16.83
C ASN A 330 21.07 17.77 -16.55
N THR A 331 20.76 18.95 -16.02
CA THR A 331 21.73 19.89 -15.43
C THR A 331 22.09 19.49 -14.00
N VAL A 332 23.06 20.18 -13.40
CA VAL A 332 23.43 20.01 -11.98
C VAL A 332 22.20 20.19 -11.07
N PHE A 333 21.32 21.14 -11.37
CA PHE A 333 20.07 21.40 -10.64
C PHE A 333 19.12 20.20 -10.66
N HIS A 334 18.94 19.54 -11.82
CA HIS A 334 18.11 18.34 -11.92
C HIS A 334 18.64 17.20 -11.05
N LEU A 335 19.97 17.02 -11.03
CA LEU A 335 20.62 15.96 -10.25
C LEU A 335 20.56 16.25 -8.74
N ALA A 336 20.81 17.49 -8.33
CA ALA A 336 20.73 17.92 -6.94
C ALA A 336 19.29 17.82 -6.41
N ALA A 337 18.31 18.27 -7.20
CA ALA A 337 16.88 18.13 -6.91
C ALA A 337 16.44 16.67 -6.83
N LYS A 338 16.98 15.78 -7.68
CA LYS A 338 16.66 14.34 -7.63
C LYS A 338 17.12 13.70 -6.33
N VAL A 339 18.35 13.99 -5.93
CA VAL A 339 19.01 13.40 -4.75
C VAL A 339 18.51 14.02 -3.45
N GLY A 340 18.08 15.28 -3.47
CA GLY A 340 17.70 16.02 -2.25
C GLY A 340 18.86 16.78 -1.61
N ASP A 341 19.90 17.11 -2.40
CA ASP A 341 21.11 17.77 -1.89
C ASP A 341 20.91 19.30 -1.80
N TRP A 342 20.34 19.75 -0.68
CA TRP A 342 20.07 21.17 -0.41
C TRP A 342 21.32 22.06 -0.57
N ASN A 343 22.46 21.64 -0.01
CA ASN A 343 23.67 22.47 0.02
C ASN A 343 24.19 22.76 -1.40
N SER A 344 24.08 21.76 -2.28
CA SER A 344 24.45 21.92 -3.68
C SER A 344 23.45 22.81 -4.43
N VAL A 345 22.14 22.71 -4.14
CA VAL A 345 21.13 23.59 -4.76
C VAL A 345 21.34 25.06 -4.36
N GLU A 346 21.51 25.32 -3.07
CA GLU A 346 21.71 26.68 -2.54
C GLU A 346 22.97 27.32 -3.13
N LYS A 347 24.11 26.60 -3.08
CA LYS A 347 25.38 27.10 -3.61
C LYS A 347 25.32 27.35 -5.12
N VAL A 348 24.76 26.43 -5.91
CA VAL A 348 24.70 26.62 -7.37
C VAL A 348 23.73 27.76 -7.74
N TYR A 349 22.72 28.06 -6.91
CA TYR A 349 21.81 29.18 -7.12
C TYR A 349 22.46 30.54 -6.88
N ASP A 350 23.17 30.71 -5.75
CA ASP A 350 23.81 31.96 -5.33
C ASP A 350 24.86 32.47 -6.33
N GLU A 351 25.27 31.60 -7.26
CA GLU A 351 26.33 31.83 -8.23
C GLU A 351 25.82 32.34 -9.59
N GLN A 352 24.63 32.96 -9.62
CA GLN A 352 23.99 33.67 -10.75
C GLN A 352 23.49 32.81 -11.92
N CYS A 353 22.94 31.63 -11.63
CA CYS A 353 22.37 30.75 -12.65
C CYS A 353 20.83 30.77 -12.67
N GLU A 354 20.22 31.95 -12.79
CA GLU A 354 18.75 32.07 -12.96
C GLU A 354 18.26 31.31 -14.22
N SER A 355 19.08 31.30 -15.26
CA SER A 355 18.85 30.55 -16.50
C SER A 355 18.68 29.04 -16.28
N LEU A 356 19.29 28.45 -15.24
CA LEU A 356 19.15 27.03 -14.91
C LEU A 356 17.75 26.66 -14.39
N LEU A 357 16.99 27.62 -13.84
CA LEU A 357 15.63 27.38 -13.35
C LEU A 357 14.67 27.01 -14.49
N ALA A 358 14.86 27.62 -15.66
CA ALA A 358 14.02 27.42 -16.84
C ALA A 358 14.49 26.25 -17.73
N MET A 359 15.69 25.69 -17.49
CA MET A 359 16.20 24.59 -18.30
C MET A 359 15.41 23.31 -18.06
N THR A 360 15.09 22.63 -19.16
CA THR A 360 14.39 21.33 -19.14
C THR A 360 15.31 20.20 -19.59
N ASN A 361 15.14 19.03 -19.00
CA ASN A 361 15.82 17.82 -19.46
C ASN A 361 15.15 17.21 -20.72
N SER A 362 15.64 16.05 -21.17
CA SER A 362 15.09 15.32 -22.33
C SER A 362 13.61 14.91 -22.19
N LYS A 363 13.02 14.98 -21.00
CA LYS A 363 11.60 14.75 -20.73
C LYS A 363 10.78 16.04 -20.61
N GLY A 364 11.39 17.20 -20.80
CA GLY A 364 10.76 18.50 -20.55
C GLY A 364 10.62 18.83 -19.06
N ASP A 365 11.15 18.01 -18.14
CA ASP A 365 11.08 18.31 -16.71
C ASP A 365 12.10 19.41 -16.39
N THR A 366 11.69 20.43 -15.63
CA THR A 366 12.62 21.33 -14.93
C THR A 366 13.13 20.69 -13.64
N ALA A 367 14.15 21.28 -13.01
CA ALA A 367 14.62 20.83 -11.71
C ALA A 367 13.51 20.86 -10.63
N LEU A 368 12.58 21.81 -10.74
CA LEU A 368 11.44 21.89 -9.82
C LEU A 368 10.46 20.72 -10.00
N HIS A 369 10.20 20.27 -11.23
CA HIS A 369 9.41 19.05 -11.47
C HIS A 369 10.02 17.83 -10.77
N ILE A 370 11.35 17.70 -10.83
CA ILE A 370 12.06 16.60 -10.18
C ILE A 370 12.01 16.73 -8.65
N ALA A 371 12.23 17.93 -8.10
CA ALA A 371 12.18 18.15 -6.65
C ALA A 371 10.80 17.80 -6.08
N ILE A 372 9.73 18.18 -6.77
CA ILE A 372 8.36 17.86 -6.41
C ILE A 372 8.13 16.36 -6.48
N ARG A 373 8.50 15.70 -7.58
CA ARG A 373 8.35 14.25 -7.73
C ARG A 373 9.10 13.44 -6.66
N SER A 374 10.25 13.95 -6.23
CA SER A 374 11.06 13.33 -5.17
C SER A 374 10.60 13.69 -3.75
N GLY A 375 9.67 14.63 -3.58
CA GLY A 375 9.13 15.05 -2.28
C GLY A 375 10.09 15.90 -1.42
N HIS A 376 11.10 16.54 -2.01
CA HIS A 376 12.09 17.32 -1.27
C HIS A 376 11.59 18.74 -0.95
N LEU A 377 10.68 18.85 0.03
CA LEU A 377 9.95 20.09 0.36
C LEU A 377 10.85 21.33 0.53
N ARG A 378 12.01 21.18 1.19
CA ARG A 378 12.97 22.31 1.37
C ARG A 378 13.45 22.87 0.04
N ILE A 379 13.81 22.00 -0.90
CA ILE A 379 14.26 22.39 -2.25
C ILE A 379 13.09 22.97 -3.03
N VAL A 380 11.90 22.37 -2.92
CA VAL A 380 10.69 22.86 -3.59
C VAL A 380 10.35 24.29 -3.17
N ASN A 381 10.27 24.57 -1.87
CA ASN A 381 9.93 25.91 -1.37
C ASN A 381 10.94 26.96 -1.86
N PHE A 382 12.23 26.64 -1.79
CA PHE A 382 13.29 27.52 -2.29
C PHE A 382 13.15 27.78 -3.79
N LEU A 383 13.03 26.73 -4.60
CA LEU A 383 12.91 26.88 -6.06
C LEU A 383 11.63 27.64 -6.45
N VAL A 384 10.51 27.43 -5.76
CA VAL A 384 9.27 28.19 -5.99
C VAL A 384 9.47 29.67 -5.64
N GLU A 385 10.01 29.98 -4.47
CA GLU A 385 10.28 31.36 -4.04
C GLU A 385 11.21 32.08 -5.03
N LYS A 386 12.28 31.42 -5.46
CA LYS A 386 13.22 31.97 -6.43
C LYS A 386 12.62 32.12 -7.82
N SER A 387 11.75 31.21 -8.26
CA SER A 387 11.06 31.31 -9.56
C SER A 387 10.05 32.47 -9.59
N ILE A 388 9.35 32.73 -8.47
CA ILE A 388 8.45 33.89 -8.34
C ILE A 388 9.26 35.19 -8.32
N SER A 389 10.38 35.21 -7.59
CA SER A 389 11.24 36.39 -7.48
C SER A 389 11.86 36.78 -8.83
N ALA A 390 12.37 35.79 -9.58
CA ALA A 390 12.89 35.91 -10.94
C ALA A 390 11.88 36.54 -11.92
N SER A 391 10.63 36.10 -11.83
CA SER A 391 9.55 36.60 -12.70
C SER A 391 9.19 38.06 -12.40
N THR A 392 9.41 38.53 -11.17
CA THR A 392 9.10 39.91 -10.76
C THR A 392 10.13 40.93 -11.27
N SER A 393 11.38 40.52 -11.51
CA SER A 393 12.45 41.40 -11.97
C SER A 393 12.41 41.73 -13.47
N ILE A 394 11.73 40.91 -14.29
CA ILE A 394 11.70 41.07 -15.75
C ILE A 394 10.67 42.13 -16.20
N ASP A 395 9.60 42.34 -15.42
CA ASP A 395 8.44 43.16 -15.83
C ASP A 395 8.47 44.64 -15.35
N VAL A 396 9.49 45.06 -14.60
CA VAL A 396 9.59 46.49 -14.19
C VAL A 396 9.95 47.40 -15.38
N GLU A 397 10.53 46.85 -16.45
CA GLU A 397 10.97 47.64 -17.63
C GLU A 397 9.99 47.64 -18.81
N GLN A 398 9.03 46.72 -18.88
CA GLN A 398 8.00 46.70 -19.92
C GLN A 398 6.67 46.36 -19.25
N GLY A 399 5.73 47.30 -19.23
CA GLY A 399 4.41 47.19 -18.58
C GLY A 399 3.46 46.14 -19.18
N GLY A 400 3.91 44.89 -19.24
CA GLY A 400 3.15 43.70 -19.58
C GLY A 400 2.84 42.87 -18.33
N ASN A 401 1.83 42.01 -18.43
CA ASN A 401 1.32 41.19 -17.33
C ASN A 401 2.38 40.26 -16.72
N GLN A 402 2.42 40.19 -15.38
CA GLN A 402 3.22 39.27 -14.57
C GLN A 402 3.00 37.79 -14.94
N THR A 403 3.70 37.27 -15.95
CA THR A 403 3.63 35.85 -16.29
C THR A 403 4.83 35.11 -15.71
N ASN A 404 4.58 34.24 -14.73
CA ASN A 404 5.58 33.34 -14.13
C ASN A 404 5.98 32.22 -15.12
N TYR A 405 6.60 32.59 -16.24
CA TYR A 405 6.93 31.68 -17.35
C TYR A 405 7.64 30.40 -16.91
N ILE A 406 8.52 30.49 -15.90
CA ILE A 406 9.29 29.36 -15.35
C ILE A 406 8.38 28.29 -14.72
N LEU A 407 7.33 28.72 -14.01
CA LEU A 407 6.41 27.80 -13.31
C LEU A 407 5.37 27.19 -14.26
N GLU A 408 5.10 27.86 -15.39
CA GLU A 408 4.20 27.38 -16.44
C GLU A 408 4.86 26.37 -17.39
N ILE A 409 6.17 26.13 -17.29
CA ILE A 409 6.87 25.14 -18.12
C ILE A 409 6.20 23.78 -17.96
N GLN A 410 5.86 23.19 -19.10
CA GLN A 410 5.24 21.88 -19.18
C GLN A 410 6.25 20.83 -19.61
N ASN A 411 6.20 19.66 -18.99
CA ASN A 411 6.99 18.52 -19.45
C ASN A 411 6.38 17.85 -20.69
N GLN A 412 6.99 16.77 -21.19
CA GLN A 412 6.51 16.05 -22.39
C GLN A 412 5.08 15.51 -22.28
N ARG A 413 4.53 15.35 -21.06
CA ARG A 413 3.14 14.95 -20.82
C ARG A 413 2.21 16.15 -20.65
N ASN A 414 2.70 17.34 -20.96
CA ASN A 414 2.08 18.62 -20.68
C ASN A 414 1.76 18.85 -19.19
N ASN A 415 2.41 18.13 -18.26
CA ASN A 415 2.23 18.36 -16.84
C ASN A 415 3.02 19.61 -16.43
N THR A 416 2.36 20.51 -15.71
CA THR A 416 3.01 21.59 -14.95
C THR A 416 3.49 21.07 -13.59
N VAL A 417 4.23 21.91 -12.87
CA VAL A 417 4.65 21.63 -11.48
C VAL A 417 3.47 21.36 -10.54
N LEU A 418 2.31 21.98 -10.78
CA LEU A 418 1.08 21.73 -10.01
C LEU A 418 0.51 20.32 -10.29
N HIS A 419 0.55 19.86 -11.53
CA HIS A 419 0.13 18.48 -11.86
C HIS A 419 1.01 17.44 -11.16
N GLU A 420 2.33 17.63 -11.16
CA GLU A 420 3.24 16.72 -10.45
C GLU A 420 3.03 16.77 -8.94
N ALA A 421 2.78 17.96 -8.36
CA ALA A 421 2.51 18.10 -6.92
C ALA A 421 1.23 17.34 -6.50
N LEU A 422 0.16 17.48 -7.29
CA LEU A 422 -1.11 16.79 -7.04
C LEU A 422 -1.01 15.28 -7.26
N ARG A 423 -0.28 14.85 -8.31
CA ARG A 423 -0.07 13.43 -8.61
C ARG A 423 0.69 12.68 -7.52
N HIS A 424 1.64 13.37 -6.87
CA HIS A 424 2.47 12.82 -5.79
C HIS A 424 1.95 13.16 -4.39
N CYS A 425 0.73 13.71 -4.28
CA CYS A 425 0.06 14.03 -3.01
C CYS A 425 0.85 14.99 -2.10
N HIS A 426 1.64 15.90 -2.66
CA HIS A 426 2.34 16.93 -1.90
C HIS A 426 1.41 18.10 -1.59
N LYS A 427 0.50 17.89 -0.62
CA LYS A 427 -0.59 18.82 -0.28
C LYS A 427 -0.09 20.25 0.01
N ASP A 428 0.99 20.38 0.79
CA ASP A 428 1.54 21.70 1.16
C ASP A 428 2.11 22.44 -0.05
N VAL A 429 2.84 21.74 -0.91
CA VAL A 429 3.38 22.30 -2.16
C VAL A 429 2.25 22.69 -3.10
N ALA A 430 1.28 21.79 -3.29
CA ALA A 430 0.15 22.04 -4.16
C ALA A 430 -0.70 23.22 -3.67
N LYS A 431 -0.86 23.40 -2.35
CA LYS A 431 -1.49 24.57 -1.75
C LYS A 431 -0.71 25.85 -2.05
N VAL A 432 0.60 25.88 -1.80
CA VAL A 432 1.45 27.05 -2.08
C VAL A 432 1.42 27.43 -3.56
N LEU A 433 1.52 26.44 -4.47
CA LEU A 433 1.46 26.67 -5.91
C LEU A 433 0.09 27.17 -6.35
N THR A 434 -0.99 26.63 -5.78
CA THR A 434 -2.36 27.06 -6.09
C THR A 434 -2.59 28.48 -5.62
N GLU A 435 -2.16 28.84 -4.40
CA GLU A 435 -2.31 30.19 -3.83
C GLU A 435 -1.48 31.26 -4.55
N ARG A 436 -0.25 30.92 -4.96
CA ARG A 436 0.70 31.90 -5.50
C ARG A 436 0.73 32.01 -7.02
N VAL A 437 0.18 31.03 -7.76
CA VAL A 437 0.25 30.98 -9.22
C VAL A 437 -1.09 30.57 -9.81
N LEU A 438 -1.94 31.57 -10.08
CA LEU A 438 -3.31 31.35 -10.54
C LEU A 438 -3.36 30.69 -11.93
N GLU A 439 -2.38 30.98 -12.78
CA GLU A 439 -2.31 30.53 -14.16
C GLU A 439 -2.18 29.01 -14.26
N LEU A 440 -1.57 28.34 -13.28
CA LEU A 440 -1.37 26.89 -13.30
C LEU A 440 -2.67 26.10 -13.17
N ARG A 441 -3.72 26.71 -12.61
CA ARG A 441 -4.98 26.03 -12.25
C ARG A 441 -5.78 25.58 -13.47
N CYS A 442 -5.64 26.28 -14.59
CA CYS A 442 -6.42 26.06 -15.82
C CYS A 442 -5.60 25.38 -16.93
N VAL A 443 -4.35 25.00 -16.65
CA VAL A 443 -3.51 24.32 -17.64
C VAL A 443 -3.91 22.87 -17.73
N VAL A 444 -4.07 22.36 -18.95
CA VAL A 444 -4.47 20.98 -19.20
C VAL A 444 -3.25 20.16 -19.62
N ASN A 445 -3.15 18.93 -19.14
CA ASN A 445 -2.08 18.02 -19.54
C ASN A 445 -2.43 17.26 -20.84
N GLU A 446 -1.56 16.33 -21.26
CA GLU A 446 -1.74 15.54 -22.49
C GLU A 446 -2.99 14.65 -22.42
N ALA A 447 -3.37 14.22 -21.21
CA ALA A 447 -4.60 13.46 -20.99
C ALA A 447 -5.85 14.35 -20.97
N GLY A 448 -5.73 15.66 -21.24
CA GLY A 448 -6.83 16.62 -21.13
C GLY A 448 -7.32 16.78 -19.69
N GLY A 449 -6.52 16.41 -18.70
CA GLY A 449 -6.86 16.56 -17.29
C GLY A 449 -6.25 17.84 -16.73
N SER A 450 -7.09 18.71 -16.17
CA SER A 450 -6.66 19.88 -15.39
C SER A 450 -6.21 19.49 -13.97
N PRO A 451 -5.54 20.39 -13.23
CA PRO A 451 -5.25 20.23 -11.82
C PRO A 451 -6.48 19.90 -10.98
N LEU A 452 -7.66 20.42 -11.34
CA LEU A 452 -8.92 20.13 -10.67
C LEU A 452 -9.24 18.62 -10.69
N TYR A 453 -9.01 17.95 -11.82
CA TYR A 453 -9.15 16.50 -11.92
C TYR A 453 -8.23 15.78 -10.93
N LEU A 454 -6.94 16.12 -10.91
CA LEU A 454 -5.96 15.44 -10.05
C LEU A 454 -6.25 15.69 -8.56
N ALA A 455 -6.69 16.91 -8.22
CA ALA A 455 -7.14 17.26 -6.88
C ALA A 455 -8.39 16.47 -6.48
N ALA A 456 -9.36 16.32 -7.39
CA ALA A 456 -10.58 15.55 -7.14
C ALA A 456 -10.33 14.05 -6.99
N LYS A 457 -9.45 13.49 -7.82
CA LYS A 457 -8.97 12.12 -7.71
C LYS A 457 -8.26 11.86 -6.37
N GLY A 458 -7.49 12.83 -5.89
CA GLY A 458 -6.75 12.75 -4.63
C GLY A 458 -7.56 13.12 -3.38
N GLY A 459 -8.86 13.45 -3.51
CA GLY A 459 -9.68 13.89 -2.38
C GLY A 459 -9.20 15.20 -1.73
N LEU A 460 -8.49 16.05 -2.47
CA LEU A 460 -7.83 17.24 -1.93
C LEU A 460 -8.80 18.43 -1.86
N ILE A 461 -9.76 18.36 -0.94
CA ILE A 461 -10.87 19.31 -0.80
C ILE A 461 -10.43 20.78 -0.72
N GLU A 462 -9.37 21.09 0.02
CA GLU A 462 -8.87 22.47 0.18
C GLU A 462 -8.39 23.03 -1.16
N ILE A 463 -7.69 22.23 -1.95
CA ILE A 463 -7.19 22.66 -3.26
C ILE A 463 -8.34 22.77 -4.25
N VAL A 464 -9.31 21.85 -4.21
CA VAL A 464 -10.54 21.95 -5.01
C VAL A 464 -11.26 23.26 -4.68
N ARG A 465 -11.48 23.58 -3.41
CA ARG A 465 -12.11 24.85 -3.00
C ARG A 465 -11.32 26.06 -3.48
N GLN A 466 -10.00 26.07 -3.34
CA GLN A 466 -9.17 27.18 -3.80
C GLN A 466 -9.24 27.39 -5.32
N VAL A 467 -9.19 26.30 -6.10
CA VAL A 467 -9.34 26.36 -7.55
C VAL A 467 -10.73 26.87 -7.96
N LEU A 468 -11.77 26.56 -7.17
CA LEU A 468 -13.17 26.95 -7.44
C LEU A 468 -13.63 28.28 -6.80
N LEU A 469 -12.95 28.83 -5.79
CA LEU A 469 -13.37 30.06 -5.11
C LEU A 469 -12.99 31.30 -5.92
N GLU A 470 -11.81 31.34 -6.52
CA GLU A 470 -11.33 32.52 -7.26
C GLU A 470 -11.82 32.55 -8.71
N SER A 471 -12.41 31.46 -9.21
CA SER A 471 -13.16 31.46 -10.47
C SER A 471 -14.49 32.22 -10.40
N SER A 472 -14.96 32.55 -9.20
CA SER A 472 -16.17 33.34 -8.95
C SER A 472 -15.93 34.86 -8.91
N HIS A 473 -14.67 35.31 -9.03
CA HIS A 473 -14.35 36.71 -9.23
C HIS A 473 -14.24 37.02 -10.73
N PRO A 474 -15.10 37.89 -11.28
CA PRO A 474 -14.87 38.40 -12.62
C PRO A 474 -13.55 39.15 -12.58
N TYR A 475 -12.59 38.74 -13.40
CA TYR A 475 -11.46 39.60 -13.75
C TYR A 475 -12.02 41.00 -14.04
N PRO A 476 -11.47 42.08 -13.44
CA PRO A 476 -11.95 43.42 -13.72
C PRO A 476 -11.83 43.67 -15.23
N HIS A 477 -12.98 43.99 -15.80
CA HIS A 477 -13.26 44.26 -17.21
C HIS A 477 -12.10 44.78 -18.06
N GLY A 478 -11.95 44.18 -19.25
CA GLY A 478 -11.55 44.91 -20.45
C GLY A 478 -10.49 44.25 -21.33
N TRP A 479 -10.92 43.47 -22.32
CA TRP A 479 -10.30 43.59 -23.64
C TRP A 479 -11.34 43.33 -24.74
N PRO A 480 -11.43 44.17 -25.78
CA PRO A 480 -12.38 44.00 -26.85
C PRO A 480 -11.91 42.87 -27.77
N VAL A 481 -12.86 42.02 -28.13
CA VAL A 481 -12.82 41.26 -29.36
C VAL A 481 -12.71 42.28 -30.49
N ARG A 482 -11.52 42.46 -31.08
CA ARG A 482 -11.47 43.07 -32.41
C ARG A 482 -12.06 42.04 -33.37
N GLY A 483 -13.27 42.36 -33.83
CA GLY A 483 -13.92 41.67 -34.93
C GLY A 483 -12.99 41.59 -36.12
N VAL A 484 -13.03 40.42 -36.75
CA VAL A 484 -12.58 40.23 -38.12
C VAL A 484 -13.69 40.84 -38.98
N ASP A 485 -13.39 41.97 -39.60
CA ASP A 485 -13.90 42.28 -40.93
C ASP A 485 -12.83 41.87 -41.94
#